data_AF-A0A7J3IZP9-F1
#
_entry.id   AF-A0A7J3IZP9-F1
#
_cell.length_a   1.000
_cell.length_b   1.000
_cell.length_c   1.000
_cell.angle_alpha   90.00
_cell.angle_beta   90.00
_cell.angle_gamma   90.00
#
_symmetry.space_group_name_H-M   'P 1'
#
loop_
_entity.id
_entity.type
_entity.pdbx_description
1 polymer ?
#
loop_
_entity_poly.entity_id
_entity_poly.type
_entity_poly.pdbx_seq_one_letter_code
_entity_poly.pdbx_strand_id
1 'polypeptide(L)'
;MSREAFNAVVSHFLKDVLDRFAIMSVNDELIASAAPLAVKHALPSSDCLQLASVFSLKKALEPAKEKLILVCSDKDLCRAAEEEGIELIDPEVLSRSYLPEKLLHRDKERAELTNNLKNFINTFICGPCVQEKQL
;
A
#
# COMPACT_ATOMS: atom_id res chain seq x y z
N MET A 1 4.41 25.88 -1.07
CA MET A 1 4.08 25.78 -2.50
C MET A 1 2.89 26.67 -2.83
N SER A 2 2.71 27.10 -4.09
CA SER A 2 1.44 27.75 -4.49
C SER A 2 0.33 26.70 -4.61
N ARG A 3 -0.94 27.13 -4.49
CA ARG A 3 -2.10 26.24 -4.60
C ARG A 3 -2.13 25.55 -5.97
N GLU A 4 -1.71 26.25 -7.01
CA GLU A 4 -1.67 25.79 -8.40
C GLU A 4 -0.62 24.69 -8.58
N ALA A 5 0.58 24.88 -8.03
CA ALA A 5 1.64 23.86 -8.08
C ALA A 5 1.24 22.60 -7.31
N PHE A 6 0.58 22.76 -6.15
CA PHE A 6 0.04 21.63 -5.39
C PHE A 6 -1.02 20.87 -6.20
N ASN A 7 -2.00 21.58 -6.78
CA ASN A 7 -3.05 20.96 -7.58
C ASN A 7 -2.51 20.24 -8.82
N ALA A 8 -1.47 20.78 -9.46
CA ALA A 8 -0.81 20.13 -10.58
C ALA A 8 -0.17 18.80 -10.16
N VAL A 9 0.55 18.78 -9.03
CA VAL A 9 1.15 17.55 -8.48
C VAL A 9 0.09 16.52 -8.13
N VAL A 10 -0.99 16.91 -7.44
CA VAL A 10 -2.09 16.01 -7.10
C VAL A 10 -2.76 15.46 -8.35
N SER A 11 -2.97 16.30 -9.38
CA SER A 11 -3.59 15.86 -10.65
C SER A 11 -2.72 14.83 -11.36
N HIS A 12 -1.40 15.04 -11.40
CA HIS A 12 -0.46 14.07 -11.96
C HIS A 12 -0.45 12.75 -11.16
N PHE A 13 -0.42 12.84 -9.84
CA PHE A 13 -0.50 11.66 -8.99
C PHE A 13 -1.79 10.88 -9.22
N LEU A 14 -2.95 11.54 -9.22
CA LEU A 14 -4.24 10.88 -9.45
C LEU A 14 -4.30 10.23 -10.82
N LYS A 15 -3.74 10.89 -11.85
CA LYS A 15 -3.61 10.31 -13.18
C LYS A 15 -2.77 9.03 -13.13
N ASP A 16 -1.60 9.06 -12.50
CA ASP A 16 -0.74 7.89 -12.36
C ASP A 16 -1.43 6.76 -11.58
N VAL A 17 -2.18 7.09 -10.53
CA VAL A 17 -2.98 6.13 -9.75
C VAL A 17 -4.01 5.44 -10.64
N LEU A 18 -4.77 6.21 -11.42
CA LEU A 18 -5.82 5.68 -12.29
C LEU A 18 -5.26 4.90 -13.50
N ASP A 19 -4.12 5.32 -14.04
CA ASP A 19 -3.52 4.73 -15.23
C ASP A 19 -2.71 3.46 -14.92
N ARG A 20 -2.12 3.36 -13.72
CA ARG A 20 -1.13 2.32 -13.40
C ARG A 20 -1.53 1.37 -12.29
N PHE A 21 -2.60 1.66 -11.55
CA PHE A 21 -2.98 0.88 -10.39
C PHE A 21 -4.44 0.45 -10.47
N ALA A 22 -4.70 -0.75 -9.96
CA ALA A 22 -6.06 -1.21 -9.74
C ALA A 22 -6.55 -0.66 -8.40
N ILE A 23 -7.71 -0.01 -8.41
CA ILE A 23 -8.39 0.46 -7.21
C ILE A 23 -9.47 -0.56 -6.85
N MET A 24 -9.38 -1.12 -5.65
CA MET A 24 -10.41 -2.02 -5.13
C MET A 24 -11.34 -1.23 -4.19
N SER A 25 -12.65 -1.31 -4.44
CA SER A 25 -13.66 -0.75 -3.55
C SER A 25 -13.80 -1.60 -2.29
N VAL A 26 -13.96 -0.95 -1.14
CA VAL A 26 -14.34 -1.61 0.10
C VAL A 26 -15.86 -1.81 0.11
N ASN A 27 -16.32 -3.03 0.38
CA ASN A 27 -17.74 -3.37 0.50
C ASN A 27 -18.04 -3.99 1.88
N ASP A 28 -19.32 -4.20 2.18
CA ASP A 28 -19.77 -4.71 3.48
C ASP A 28 -19.21 -6.10 3.79
N GLU A 29 -19.06 -6.96 2.78
CA GLU A 29 -18.46 -8.29 2.91
C GLU A 29 -16.99 -8.19 3.37
N LEU A 30 -16.24 -7.26 2.79
CA LEU A 30 -14.85 -7.01 3.14
C LEU A 30 -14.74 -6.45 4.56
N ILE A 31 -15.62 -5.51 4.94
CA ILE A 31 -15.68 -4.96 6.29
C ILE A 31 -15.97 -6.07 7.31
N ALA A 32 -16.96 -6.93 7.03
CA ALA A 32 -17.28 -8.06 7.88
C ALA A 32 -16.10 -9.04 8.01
N SER A 33 -15.37 -9.28 6.91
CA SER A 33 -14.19 -10.16 6.92
C SER A 33 -12.99 -9.57 7.67
N ALA A 34 -12.92 -8.25 7.84
CA ALA A 34 -11.86 -7.57 8.58
C ALA A 34 -12.05 -7.64 10.10
N ALA A 35 -13.30 -7.70 10.59
CA ALA A 35 -13.59 -7.66 12.02
C ALA A 35 -12.87 -8.74 12.87
N PRO A 36 -12.77 -10.02 12.43
CA PRO A 36 -12.04 -11.04 13.16
C PRO A 36 -10.53 -10.75 13.28
N LEU A 37 -9.95 -9.99 12.34
CA LEU A 37 -8.52 -9.67 12.32
C LEU A 37 -8.15 -8.71 13.45
N ALA A 38 -9.06 -7.84 13.87
CA ALA A 38 -8.84 -6.93 15.00
C ALA A 38 -8.65 -7.70 16.31
N VAL A 39 -9.40 -8.80 16.49
CA VAL A 39 -9.27 -9.64 17.68
C VAL A 39 -8.02 -10.52 17.60
N LYS A 40 -7.75 -11.09 16.41
CA LYS A 40 -6.62 -12.02 16.21
C LYS A 40 -5.26 -11.32 16.35
N HIS A 41 -5.12 -10.14 15.75
CA HIS A 41 -3.83 -9.46 15.59
C HIS A 41 -3.70 -8.17 16.39
N ALA A 42 -4.77 -7.76 17.10
CA ALA A 42 -4.84 -6.48 17.82
C ALA A 42 -4.55 -5.25 16.93
N LEU A 43 -4.88 -5.35 15.64
CA LEU A 43 -4.62 -4.31 14.65
C LEU A 43 -5.69 -3.20 14.67
N PRO A 44 -5.32 -1.96 14.28
CA PRO A 44 -6.27 -0.92 13.93
C PRO A 44 -7.24 -1.36 12.83
N SER A 45 -8.43 -0.75 12.79
CA SER A 45 -9.47 -1.09 11.81
C SER A 45 -9.02 -0.88 10.35
N SER A 46 -8.20 0.13 10.08
CA SER A 46 -7.59 0.38 8.76
C SER A 46 -6.74 -0.80 8.31
N ASP A 47 -5.94 -1.34 9.22
CA ASP A 47 -4.94 -2.36 8.93
C ASP A 47 -5.62 -3.71 8.82
N CYS A 48 -6.68 -3.94 9.60
CA CYS A 48 -7.59 -5.07 9.43
C CYS A 48 -8.24 -5.03 8.04
N LEU A 49 -8.75 -3.88 7.59
CA LEU A 49 -9.32 -3.74 6.25
C LEU A 49 -8.27 -3.96 5.16
N GLN A 50 -7.04 -3.48 5.35
CA GLN A 50 -5.94 -3.72 4.43
C GLN A 50 -5.60 -5.21 4.32
N LEU A 51 -5.48 -5.91 5.45
CA LEU A 51 -5.16 -7.32 5.46
C LEU A 51 -6.30 -8.18 4.91
N ALA A 52 -7.56 -7.84 5.21
CA ALA A 52 -8.73 -8.45 4.59
C ALA A 52 -8.75 -8.25 3.07
N SER A 53 -8.38 -7.05 2.60
CA SER A 53 -8.25 -6.71 1.18
C SER A 53 -7.23 -7.62 0.48
N VAL A 54 -6.07 -7.80 1.12
CA VAL A 54 -5.01 -8.68 0.66
C VAL A 54 -5.50 -10.13 0.53
N PHE A 55 -6.26 -10.65 1.51
CA PHE A 55 -6.81 -12.01 1.41
C PHE A 55 -7.83 -12.16 0.29
N SER A 56 -8.74 -11.19 0.16
CA SER A 56 -9.74 -11.19 -0.90
C SER A 56 -9.05 -11.23 -2.27
N LEU A 57 -8.04 -10.39 -2.47
CA LEU A 57 -7.30 -10.33 -3.72
C LEU A 57 -6.44 -11.59 -3.97
N LYS A 58 -5.79 -12.13 -2.93
CA LYS A 58 -5.02 -13.39 -3.04
C LYS A 58 -5.92 -14.52 -3.53
N LYS A 59 -7.12 -14.68 -2.94
CA LYS A 59 -8.11 -15.68 -3.37
C LYS A 59 -8.60 -15.45 -4.81
N ALA A 60 -8.81 -14.20 -5.20
CA ALA A 60 -9.22 -13.86 -6.57
C ALA A 60 -8.12 -14.16 -7.61
N LEU A 61 -6.85 -14.10 -7.21
CA LEU A 61 -5.69 -14.35 -8.07
C LEU A 61 -5.25 -15.82 -8.12
N GLU A 62 -5.67 -16.65 -7.16
CA GLU A 62 -5.36 -18.08 -7.10
C GLU A 62 -5.67 -18.85 -8.40
N PRO A 63 -6.83 -18.66 -9.07
CA PRO A 63 -7.14 -19.36 -10.33
C PRO A 63 -6.16 -19.02 -11.47
N ALA A 64 -5.63 -17.80 -11.47
CA ALA A 64 -4.64 -17.35 -12.45
C ALA A 64 -3.21 -17.78 -12.10
N LYS A 65 -3.01 -18.39 -10.91
CA LYS A 65 -1.69 -18.68 -10.32
C LYS A 65 -0.79 -17.45 -10.22
N GLU A 66 -1.41 -16.28 -10.11
CA GLU A 66 -0.71 -15.02 -9.96
C GLU A 66 -0.27 -14.83 -8.52
N LYS A 67 0.91 -14.22 -8.38
CA LYS A 67 1.53 -14.02 -7.08
C LYS A 67 1.13 -12.66 -6.53
N LEU A 68 0.57 -12.65 -5.32
CA LEU A 68 0.32 -11.42 -4.58
C LEU A 68 1.46 -11.15 -3.60
N ILE A 69 1.98 -9.93 -3.62
CA ILE A 69 2.97 -9.43 -2.67
C ILE A 69 2.42 -8.17 -2.01
N LEU A 70 2.43 -8.12 -0.68
CA LEU A 70 2.06 -6.95 0.10
C LEU A 70 3.28 -6.02 0.25
N VAL A 71 3.17 -4.77 -0.23
CA VAL A 71 4.18 -3.75 0.06
C VAL A 71 3.75 -2.99 1.31
N CYS A 72 4.51 -3.12 2.40
CA CYS A 72 4.17 -2.51 3.68
C CYS A 72 5.43 -2.28 4.53
N SER A 73 5.50 -1.13 5.20
CA SER A 73 6.57 -0.81 6.17
C SER A 73 6.08 -0.73 7.61
N ASP A 74 4.77 -0.88 7.83
CA ASP A 74 4.21 -0.94 9.18
C ASP A 74 4.54 -2.29 9.82
N LYS A 75 5.20 -2.27 10.97
CA LYS A 75 5.74 -3.48 11.59
C LYS A 75 4.67 -4.41 12.11
N ASP A 76 3.57 -3.87 12.64
CA ASP A 76 2.51 -4.68 13.21
C ASP A 76 1.67 -5.31 12.10
N LEU A 77 1.41 -4.57 11.01
CA LEU A 77 0.74 -5.12 9.83
C LEU A 77 1.62 -6.13 9.08
N CYS A 78 2.93 -5.89 8.94
CA CYS A 78 3.87 -6.86 8.38
C CYS A 78 3.86 -8.17 9.17
N ARG A 79 3.97 -8.08 10.51
CA ARG A 79 3.92 -9.27 11.37
C ARG A 79 2.61 -10.05 11.18
N ALA A 80 1.47 -9.36 11.19
CA ALA A 80 0.17 -10.01 10.98
C ALA A 80 0.05 -10.65 9.59
N ALA A 81 0.60 -10.02 8.54
CA ALA A 81 0.63 -10.56 7.20
C ALA A 81 1.49 -11.83 7.11
N GLU A 82 2.67 -11.85 7.74
CA GLU A 82 3.56 -13.02 7.80
C GLU A 82 2.90 -14.20 8.52
N GLU A 83 2.26 -13.94 9.67
CA GLU A 83 1.53 -14.96 10.43
C GLU A 83 0.39 -15.62 9.63
N GLU A 84 -0.12 -14.91 8.61
CA GLU A 84 -1.18 -15.37 7.71
C GLU A 84 -0.64 -15.91 6.38
N GLY A 85 0.68 -16.06 6.25
CA GLY A 85 1.33 -16.60 5.06
C GLY A 85 1.20 -15.70 3.83
N ILE A 86 1.19 -14.39 4.04
CA ILE A 86 1.27 -13.39 2.97
C ILE A 86 2.73 -13.04 2.73
N GLU A 87 3.13 -13.04 1.46
CA GLU A 87 4.45 -12.56 1.08
C GLU A 87 4.48 -11.03 1.09
N LEU A 88 5.56 -10.46 1.61
CA LEU A 88 5.71 -9.02 1.77
C LEU A 88 7.04 -8.47 1.26
N ILE A 89 7.03 -7.18 0.95
CA ILE A 89 8.20 -6.35 0.73
C ILE A 89 8.12 -5.16 1.67
N ASP A 90 9.11 -5.01 2.54
CA ASP A 90 9.31 -3.80 3.34
C ASP A 90 10.21 -2.81 2.59
N PRO A 91 9.66 -1.68 2.11
CA PRO A 91 10.44 -0.68 1.38
C PRO A 91 11.47 0.04 2.26
N GLU A 92 11.33 0.05 3.58
CA GLU A 92 12.34 0.67 4.46
C GLU A 92 13.66 -0.10 4.43
N VAL A 93 13.60 -1.42 4.42
CA VAL A 93 14.79 -2.28 4.31
C VAL A 93 15.53 -2.01 3.00
N LEU A 94 14.77 -1.85 1.90
CA LEU A 94 15.32 -1.49 0.60
C LEU A 94 15.92 -0.08 0.61
N SER A 95 15.28 0.90 1.26
CA SER A 95 15.78 2.27 1.28
C SER A 95 17.15 2.43 1.95
N ARG A 96 17.51 1.54 2.90
CA ARG A 96 18.79 1.57 3.60
C ARG A 96 19.97 1.14 2.73
N SER A 97 19.71 0.43 1.63
CA SER A 97 20.73 0.08 0.64
C SER A 97 20.83 1.09 -0.51
N TYR A 98 19.88 2.02 -0.64
CA TYR A 98 19.93 3.13 -1.60
C TYR A 98 20.73 4.32 -1.02
N LEU A 99 21.76 4.76 -1.75
CA LEU A 99 22.71 5.80 -1.32
C LEU A 99 22.02 7.14 -0.93
N PRO A 100 22.50 7.86 0.12
CA PRO A 100 21.80 8.99 0.73
C PRO A 100 21.70 10.26 -0.14
N GLU A 101 22.56 10.43 -1.14
CA GLU A 101 22.69 11.69 -1.88
C GLU A 101 21.44 12.06 -2.68
N LYS A 102 20.61 11.09 -3.07
CA LYS A 102 19.33 11.33 -3.78
C LYS A 102 18.11 11.43 -2.84
N LEU A 103 18.28 11.17 -1.54
CA LEU A 103 17.18 11.14 -0.56
C LEU A 103 17.03 12.47 0.23
N LEU A 104 18.05 13.33 0.22
CA LEU A 104 18.05 14.60 0.98
C LEU A 104 16.91 15.56 0.61
N HIS A 105 16.32 15.41 -0.57
CA HIS A 105 15.21 16.26 -1.04
C HIS A 105 13.83 15.71 -0.66
N ARG A 106 13.74 14.43 -0.25
CA ARG A 106 12.45 13.73 -0.07
C ARG A 106 11.86 13.89 1.31
N ASP A 107 12.63 14.27 2.34
CA ASP A 107 12.07 14.45 3.69
C ASP A 107 11.03 15.58 3.75
N LYS A 108 11.24 16.62 2.95
CA LYS A 108 10.30 17.73 2.83
C LYS A 108 9.03 17.31 2.09
N GLU A 109 9.17 16.61 0.96
CA GLU A 109 8.03 16.06 0.19
C GLU A 109 7.26 15.00 0.99
N ARG A 110 7.96 14.15 1.75
CA ARG A 110 7.38 13.14 2.64
C ARG A 110 6.57 13.80 3.74
N ALA A 111 7.11 14.82 4.41
CA ALA A 111 6.38 15.57 5.42
C ALA A 111 5.10 16.23 4.84
N GLU A 112 5.19 16.79 3.64
CA GLU A 112 4.07 17.44 2.95
C GLU A 112 3.00 16.41 2.54
N LEU A 113 3.38 15.27 1.95
CA LEU A 113 2.49 14.15 1.62
C LEU A 113 1.83 13.55 2.86
N THR A 114 2.57 13.38 3.95
CA THR A 114 2.06 12.84 5.22
C THR A 114 1.02 13.77 5.83
N ASN A 115 1.21 15.09 5.70
CA ASN A 115 0.24 16.07 6.17
C ASN A 115 -1.05 16.07 5.33
N ASN A 116 -0.95 15.80 4.03
CA ASN A 116 -2.10 15.73 3.13
C ASN A 116 -2.90 14.42 3.27
N LEU A 117 -2.22 13.31 3.53
CA LEU A 117 -2.85 11.99 3.74
C LEU A 117 -3.67 11.90 5.04
N LYS A 118 -3.37 12.72 6.05
CA LYS A 118 -4.14 12.80 7.30
C LYS A 118 -5.60 13.23 7.12
N ASN A 119 -6.02 13.61 5.91
CA ASN A 119 -7.36 14.13 5.62
C ASN A 119 -8.18 13.30 4.61
N PHE A 120 -7.71 12.14 4.15
CA PHE A 120 -8.42 11.35 3.12
C PHE A 120 -8.58 9.86 3.46
N ILE A 121 -9.67 9.30 2.93
CA ILE A 121 -10.12 7.91 3.06
C ILE A 121 -9.07 6.94 2.49
N ASN A 122 -8.80 5.87 3.24
CA ASN A 122 -7.91 4.78 2.88
C ASN A 122 -8.16 4.30 1.44
N THR A 123 -7.23 4.59 0.54
CA THR A 123 -7.26 4.15 -0.86
C THR A 123 -6.10 3.19 -1.08
N PHE A 124 -6.41 1.95 -1.44
CA PHE A 124 -5.40 0.93 -1.73
C PHE A 124 -4.91 1.08 -3.17
N ILE A 125 -3.60 1.04 -3.34
CA ILE A 125 -2.92 1.22 -4.62
C ILE A 125 -2.14 -0.07 -4.90
N CYS A 126 -2.63 -0.91 -5.81
CA CYS A 126 -1.95 -2.15 -6.23
C CYS A 126 -1.47 -2.00 -7.68
N GLY A 127 -0.16 -2.12 -7.90
CA GLY A 127 0.47 -1.94 -9.20
C GLY A 127 0.97 -3.26 -9.77
N PRO A 128 1.11 -3.40 -11.11
CA PRO A 128 1.64 -4.61 -11.71
C PRO A 128 3.09 -4.85 -11.27
N CYS A 129 3.39 -6.08 -10.85
CA CYS A 129 4.75 -6.53 -10.56
C CYS A 129 5.54 -6.59 -11.88
N VAL A 130 6.47 -5.67 -12.10
CA VAL A 130 7.39 -5.73 -13.23
C VAL A 130 8.44 -6.78 -12.90
N GLN A 131 8.36 -7.96 -13.52
CA GLN A 131 9.47 -8.92 -13.49
C GLN A 131 10.63 -8.31 -14.27
N GLU A 132 11.75 -8.02 -13.59
CA GLU A 132 13.02 -7.72 -14.24
C GLU A 132 13.42 -8.92 -15.11
N LYS A 133 13.30 -8.78 -16.43
CA LYS A 133 13.96 -9.68 -17.37
C LYS A 133 15.46 -9.38 -17.29
N GLN A 134 16.22 -10.30 -16.72
CA GLN A 134 17.66 -10.36 -16.91
C GLN A 134 17.95 -10.47 -18.42
N LEU A 135 18.67 -9.48 -18.94
CA LEU A 135 19.25 -9.43 -20.28
C LEU A 135 20.77 -9.51 -20.12
#